data_AF-A0A090X9H7-F1
#
_entry.id   AF-A0A090X9H7-F1
#
_cell.length_a   1.000
_cell.length_b   1.000
_cell.length_c   1.000
_cell.angle_alpha   90.00
_cell.angle_beta   90.00
_cell.angle_gamma   90.00
#
_symmetry.space_group_name_H-M   'P 1'
#
loop_
_entity.id
_entity.type
_entity.pdbx_description
1 polymer ?
#
loop_
_entity_poly.entity_id
_entity_poly.type
_entity_poly.pdbx_seq_one_letter_code
_entity_poly.pdbx_strand_id
1 'polypeptide(L)'
;MLAFFVLVVIFSASPESALSGPSAERFVYPRLLQARGANGEKLLHIRDGLTLHLEETSVLAENFIFSTFENGDQIDTPMNGRELEKNVYRDRNQVAAVSVEEKDGTIEVRGAVSPKLRIAPSPLKARSEDGQIAHEIFEIEQNGDFKEDELIIRRPPSLKVARTYSGWLP
;
A
#
# COMPACT_ATOMS: atom_id res chain seq x y z
N MET A 1 26.18 38.57 55.39
CA MET A 1 27.14 38.54 54.27
C MET A 1 27.33 37.07 53.90
N LEU A 2 26.96 36.66 52.68
CA LEU A 2 27.84 36.48 51.51
C LEU A 2 28.92 35.39 51.75
N ALA A 3 29.08 34.35 50.93
CA ALA A 3 28.55 34.08 49.57
C ALA A 3 28.18 32.60 49.30
N PHE A 4 27.78 32.27 48.06
CA PHE A 4 27.29 30.97 47.56
C PHE A 4 28.35 30.19 46.72
N PHE A 5 28.09 28.88 46.48
CA PHE A 5 28.77 27.96 45.52
C PHE A 5 30.27 27.69 45.86
N VAL A 6 31.01 26.64 45.43
CA VAL A 6 31.05 25.63 44.32
C VAL A 6 31.77 24.37 44.91
N LEU A 7 31.64 23.05 44.61
CA LEU A 7 30.96 22.09 43.69
C LEU A 7 30.71 20.79 44.54
N VAL A 8 29.89 19.75 44.29
CA VAL A 8 29.13 19.18 43.15
C VAL A 8 29.86 18.13 42.26
N VAL A 9 30.56 17.13 42.85
CA VAL A 9 30.85 15.83 42.17
C VAL A 9 30.74 14.63 43.13
N ILE A 10 29.56 14.02 43.27
CA ILE A 10 29.42 12.62 43.76
C ILE A 10 28.35 11.89 42.94
N PHE A 11 28.82 11.16 41.92
CA PHE A 11 28.33 9.85 41.51
C PHE A 11 26.81 9.60 41.48
N SER A 12 26.05 10.37 40.69
CA SER A 12 24.81 9.83 40.11
C SER A 12 25.16 9.01 38.87
N ALA A 13 25.37 7.69 39.05
CA ALA A 13 25.40 6.76 37.93
C ALA A 13 24.02 6.78 37.27
N SER A 14 23.88 7.49 36.15
CA SER A 14 22.66 7.39 35.35
C SER A 14 22.51 5.95 34.92
N PRO A 15 21.35 5.29 35.10
CA PRO A 15 21.04 4.19 34.23
C PRO A 15 21.08 4.74 32.81
N GLU A 16 21.84 4.08 31.94
CA GLU A 16 21.78 4.37 30.52
C GLU A 16 20.44 3.81 30.06
N SER A 17 19.42 4.68 30.03
CA SER A 17 18.08 4.34 29.57
C SER A 17 18.19 3.94 28.12
N ALA A 18 18.35 2.64 27.88
CA ALA A 18 18.11 2.00 26.62
C ALA A 18 16.62 2.22 26.30
N LEU A 19 16.32 3.35 25.66
CA LEU A 19 15.10 3.52 24.91
C LEU A 19 15.16 2.45 23.81
N SER A 20 14.60 1.29 24.12
CA SER A 20 13.92 0.48 23.11
C SER A 20 13.03 1.45 22.36
N GLY A 21 13.39 1.75 21.10
CA GLY A 21 12.63 2.67 20.27
C GLY A 21 11.17 2.21 20.21
N PRO A 22 10.21 3.12 19.99
CA PRO A 22 8.80 2.77 20.03
C PRO A 22 8.54 1.55 19.15
N SER A 23 8.16 0.44 19.78
CA SER A 23 7.89 -0.84 19.11
C SER A 23 6.79 -0.59 18.10
N ALA A 24 7.19 -0.46 16.83
CA ALA A 24 6.41 0.28 15.85
C ALA A 24 5.08 -0.44 15.61
N GLU A 25 3.97 0.21 15.98
CA GLU A 25 2.71 -0.49 16.28
C GLU A 25 2.30 -1.45 15.15
N ARG A 26 2.30 -2.75 15.47
CA ARG A 26 2.13 -3.84 14.49
C ARG A 26 0.70 -3.97 14.00
N PHE A 27 -0.29 -3.58 14.80
CA PHE A 27 -1.69 -3.58 14.43
C PHE A 27 -2.23 -2.16 14.48
N VAL A 28 -2.79 -1.68 13.37
CA VAL A 28 -3.20 -0.29 13.17
C VAL A 28 -4.63 -0.21 12.61
N TYR A 29 -5.23 0.98 12.63
CA TYR A 29 -6.56 1.24 12.08
C TYR A 29 -6.45 2.38 11.06
N PRO A 30 -6.18 2.09 9.78
CA PRO A 30 -5.97 3.11 8.77
C PRO A 30 -7.24 3.95 8.54
N ARG A 31 -7.05 5.24 8.29
CA ARG A 31 -8.13 6.21 8.06
C ARG A 31 -7.86 7.00 6.80
N LEU A 32 -8.80 6.93 5.86
CA LEU A 32 -8.78 7.73 4.64
C LEU A 32 -9.38 9.10 4.95
N LEU A 33 -8.61 10.15 4.73
CA LEU A 33 -8.99 11.54 4.93
C LEU A 33 -8.99 12.23 3.56
N GLN A 34 -10.05 12.96 3.22
CA GLN A 34 -10.10 13.70 1.95
C GLN A 34 -10.30 15.20 2.16
N ALA A 35 -9.49 15.99 1.48
CA ALA A 35 -9.56 17.46 1.53
C ALA A 35 -10.86 17.96 0.87
N ARG A 36 -11.57 18.87 1.56
CA ARG A 36 -12.77 19.53 1.02
C ARG A 36 -12.39 20.66 0.05
N GLY A 37 -12.08 20.29 -1.20
CA GLY A 37 -11.77 21.21 -2.29
C GLY A 37 -11.78 20.49 -3.65
N ALA A 38 -11.76 21.26 -4.76
CA ALA A 38 -11.96 20.72 -6.11
C ALA A 38 -10.93 19.65 -6.55
N ASN A 39 -9.71 19.69 -6.00
CA ASN A 39 -8.65 18.72 -6.31
C ASN A 39 -8.64 17.51 -5.34
N GLY A 40 -9.47 17.52 -4.28
CA GLY A 40 -9.82 16.35 -3.49
C GLY A 40 -8.68 15.47 -2.95
N GLU A 41 -7.55 16.05 -2.52
CA GLU A 41 -6.38 15.30 -2.02
C GLU A 41 -6.79 14.22 -1.00
N LYS A 42 -6.43 12.96 -1.28
CA LYS A 42 -6.64 11.82 -0.40
C LYS A 42 -5.37 11.55 0.41
N LEU A 43 -5.49 11.57 1.73
CA LEU A 43 -4.43 11.18 2.66
C LEU A 43 -4.84 9.87 3.34
N LEU A 44 -3.97 8.87 3.30
CA LEU A 44 -4.14 7.66 4.11
C LEU A 44 -3.29 7.78 5.37
N HIS A 45 -3.92 8.14 6.48
CA HIS A 45 -3.27 8.07 7.79
C HIS A 45 -3.27 6.62 8.26
N ILE A 46 -2.08 6.08 8.57
CA ILE A 46 -1.92 4.67 8.98
C ILE A 46 -1.59 4.59 10.47
N ARG A 47 -0.62 5.39 10.93
CA ARG A 47 -0.27 5.61 12.35
C ARG A 47 0.58 6.89 12.47
N ASP A 48 0.94 7.28 13.69
CA ASP A 48 1.89 8.37 13.90
C ASP A 48 3.22 8.13 13.15
N GLY A 49 3.70 9.17 12.47
CA GLY A 49 4.88 9.10 11.60
C GLY A 49 4.67 8.37 10.26
N LEU A 50 3.48 7.81 9.97
CA LEU A 50 3.17 7.12 8.71
C LEU A 50 1.80 7.55 8.16
N THR A 51 1.83 8.55 7.29
CA THR A 51 0.70 8.99 6.45
C THR A 51 1.17 9.01 5.00
N LEU A 52 0.34 8.51 4.09
CA LEU A 52 0.61 8.52 2.65
C LEU A 52 -0.23 9.60 1.94
N HIS A 53 0.40 10.36 1.05
CA HIS A 53 -0.28 11.23 0.08
C HIS A 53 -0.62 10.41 -1.16
N LEU A 54 -1.91 10.16 -1.40
CA LEU A 54 -2.36 9.23 -2.43
C LEU A 54 -2.48 9.91 -3.80
N GLU A 55 -1.49 9.70 -4.67
CA GLU A 55 -1.61 9.97 -6.11
C GLU A 55 -2.31 8.78 -6.80
N GLU A 56 -3.24 9.02 -7.73
CA GLU A 56 -3.78 7.96 -8.60
C GLU A 56 -2.69 7.35 -9.50
N THR A 57 -2.80 6.03 -9.72
CA THR A 57 -1.86 5.27 -10.54
C THR A 57 -2.37 5.13 -11.98
N SER A 58 -1.48 5.34 -12.95
CA SER A 58 -1.73 5.03 -14.36
C SER A 58 -0.40 4.64 -15.02
N VAL A 59 -0.05 3.37 -14.88
CA VAL A 59 1.17 2.71 -15.36
C VAL A 59 0.86 1.41 -16.13
N LEU A 60 -0.31 0.80 -15.91
CA LEU A 60 -0.72 -0.40 -16.66
C LEU A 60 -1.27 -0.05 -18.05
N ALA A 61 -1.14 -0.99 -18.99
CA ALA A 61 -1.80 -0.89 -20.28
C ALA A 61 -3.30 -1.19 -20.13
N GLU A 62 -4.15 -0.41 -20.80
CA GLU A 62 -5.63 -0.52 -20.71
C GLU A 62 -6.14 -1.96 -20.92
N ASN A 63 -5.53 -2.70 -21.84
CA ASN A 63 -5.74 -4.14 -22.00
C ASN A 63 -4.38 -4.83 -22.09
N PHE A 64 -4.21 -5.93 -21.34
CA PHE A 64 -3.04 -6.82 -21.46
C PHE A 64 -3.46 -8.29 -21.39
N ILE A 65 -2.57 -9.20 -21.80
CA ILE A 65 -2.77 -10.63 -21.60
C ILE A 65 -1.89 -11.08 -20.43
N PHE A 66 -2.48 -11.79 -19.49
CA PHE A 66 -1.78 -12.51 -18.45
C PHE A 66 -1.75 -14.00 -18.83
N SER A 67 -0.58 -14.49 -19.19
CA SER A 67 -0.35 -15.87 -19.60
C SER A 67 0.17 -16.68 -18.41
N THR A 68 -0.51 -17.75 -18.01
CA THR A 68 0.02 -18.77 -17.09
C THR A 68 0.35 -20.05 -17.85
N PHE A 69 1.17 -20.92 -17.25
CA PHE A 69 1.39 -22.27 -17.74
C PHE A 69 0.89 -23.29 -16.70
N GLU A 70 -0.13 -24.07 -17.08
CA GLU A 70 -0.71 -25.11 -16.22
C GLU A 70 -0.59 -26.46 -16.92
N ASN A 71 0.06 -27.42 -16.27
CA ASN A 71 0.36 -28.77 -16.80
C ASN A 71 1.12 -28.82 -18.15
N GLY A 72 1.65 -27.68 -18.62
CA GLY A 72 2.35 -27.52 -19.90
C GLY A 72 1.56 -26.75 -20.96
N ASP A 73 0.25 -26.52 -20.75
CA ASP A 73 -0.59 -25.70 -21.62
C ASP A 73 -0.51 -24.22 -21.20
N GLN A 74 -0.50 -23.31 -22.18
CA GLN A 74 -0.52 -21.86 -21.95
C GLN A 74 -1.97 -21.36 -21.84
N ILE A 75 -2.31 -20.71 -20.73
CA ILE A 75 -3.63 -20.13 -20.47
C ILE A 75 -3.54 -18.61 -20.56
N ASP A 76 -4.03 -18.04 -21.66
CA ASP A 76 -4.07 -16.60 -21.90
C ASP A 76 -5.34 -15.96 -21.32
N THR A 77 -5.21 -15.26 -20.19
CA THR A 77 -6.30 -14.52 -19.55
C THR A 77 -6.27 -13.04 -19.97
N PRO A 78 -7.32 -12.50 -20.64
CA PRO A 78 -7.39 -11.08 -20.97
C PRO A 78 -7.70 -10.24 -19.72
N MET A 79 -6.85 -9.24 -19.45
CA MET A 79 -6.92 -8.36 -18.28
C MET A 79 -7.20 -6.91 -18.69
N ASN A 80 -8.11 -6.25 -17.98
CA ASN A 80 -8.37 -4.81 -18.10
C ASN A 80 -7.51 -4.05 -17.08
N GLY A 81 -6.53 -3.29 -17.55
CA GLY A 81 -5.63 -2.50 -16.70
C GLY A 81 -6.35 -1.41 -15.91
N ARG A 82 -7.37 -0.76 -16.49
CA ARG A 82 -8.12 0.31 -15.81
C ARG A 82 -8.90 -0.20 -14.59
N GLU A 83 -9.41 -1.43 -14.66
CA GLU A 83 -10.08 -2.07 -13.51
C GLU A 83 -9.06 -2.65 -12.49
N LEU A 84 -7.84 -2.98 -12.91
CA LEU A 84 -6.77 -3.45 -12.01
C LEU A 84 -6.05 -2.29 -11.28
N GLU A 85 -5.94 -1.11 -11.90
CA GLU A 85 -5.44 0.12 -11.24
C GLU A 85 -6.51 0.83 -10.41
N LYS A 86 -7.75 0.35 -10.44
CA LYS A 86 -8.88 0.94 -9.74
C LYS A 86 -8.66 0.92 -8.24
N ASN A 87 -8.66 2.11 -7.64
CA ASN A 87 -8.31 2.33 -6.23
C ASN A 87 -6.85 1.95 -5.87
N VAL A 88 -5.94 1.85 -6.84
CA VAL A 88 -4.50 1.70 -6.61
C VAL A 88 -3.84 3.08 -6.63
N TYR A 89 -3.23 3.43 -5.51
CA TYR A 89 -2.59 4.73 -5.29
C TYR A 89 -1.11 4.57 -4.97
N ARG A 90 -0.31 5.59 -5.27
CA ARG A 90 1.11 5.66 -4.91
C ARG A 90 1.40 6.89 -4.04
N ASP A 91 2.42 6.80 -3.21
CA ASP A 91 3.12 7.97 -2.63
C ASP A 91 4.58 7.90 -3.08
N ARG A 92 5.03 8.93 -3.82
CA ARG A 92 6.39 9.00 -4.37
C ARG A 92 7.46 9.28 -3.31
N ASN A 93 7.10 9.97 -2.23
CA ASN A 93 8.01 10.35 -1.16
C ASN A 93 8.26 9.17 -0.22
N GLN A 94 7.22 8.39 0.06
CA GLN A 94 7.30 7.16 0.85
C GLN A 94 7.73 5.94 0.02
N VAL A 95 7.78 6.05 -1.31
CA VAL A 95 7.98 4.92 -2.25
C VAL A 95 6.97 3.81 -1.96
N ALA A 96 5.70 4.22 -1.80
CA ALA A 96 4.57 3.37 -1.42
C ALA A 96 3.65 3.13 -2.63
N ALA A 97 2.99 1.98 -2.62
CA ALA A 97 1.97 1.59 -3.58
C ALA A 97 0.93 0.70 -2.87
N VAL A 98 -0.31 1.20 -2.76
CA VAL A 98 -1.39 0.56 -1.99
C VAL A 98 -2.69 0.51 -2.79
N SER A 99 -3.46 -0.58 -2.66
CA SER A 99 -4.89 -0.55 -2.96
C SER A 99 -5.67 -0.15 -1.71
N VAL A 100 -6.72 0.66 -1.89
CA VAL A 100 -7.63 1.11 -0.81
C VAL A 100 -9.08 0.83 -1.21
N GLU A 101 -9.66 -0.22 -0.65
CA GLU A 101 -11.05 -0.61 -0.93
C GLU A 101 -11.99 -0.09 0.16
N GLU A 102 -12.95 0.75 -0.21
CA GLU A 102 -13.98 1.29 0.70
C GLU A 102 -15.21 0.37 0.69
N LYS A 103 -15.60 -0.21 1.84
CA LYS A 103 -16.73 -1.14 2.00
C LYS A 103 -17.47 -0.89 3.31
N ASP A 104 -18.79 -0.68 3.25
CA ASP A 104 -19.68 -0.50 4.41
C ASP A 104 -19.21 0.54 5.44
N GLY A 105 -18.59 1.63 4.97
CA GLY A 105 -18.00 2.68 5.83
C GLY A 105 -16.65 2.34 6.47
N THR A 106 -16.13 1.14 6.22
CA THR A 106 -14.76 0.72 6.57
C THR A 106 -13.84 0.75 5.35
N ILE A 107 -12.52 0.74 5.57
CA ILE A 107 -11.53 0.62 4.50
C ILE A 107 -10.66 -0.62 4.69
N GLU A 108 -10.32 -1.28 3.59
CA GLU A 108 -9.27 -2.29 3.52
C GLU A 108 -8.07 -1.75 2.73
N VAL A 109 -6.87 -1.82 3.30
CA VAL A 109 -5.62 -1.35 2.70
C VAL A 109 -4.69 -2.54 2.49
N ARG A 110 -4.20 -2.73 1.26
CA ARG A 110 -3.23 -3.77 0.90
C ARG A 110 -2.06 -3.15 0.14
N GLY A 111 -0.83 -3.58 0.40
CA GLY A 111 0.32 -3.22 -0.44
C GLY A 111 1.56 -2.76 0.32
N ALA A 112 2.36 -1.92 -0.31
CA ALA A 112 3.60 -1.35 0.23
C ALA A 112 3.37 0.05 0.77
N VAL A 113 3.73 0.28 2.05
CA VAL A 113 3.64 1.58 2.72
C VAL A 113 5.01 2.25 2.88
N SER A 114 6.09 1.51 2.63
CA SER A 114 7.45 2.00 2.40
C SER A 114 8.27 0.94 1.65
N PRO A 115 9.55 1.17 1.28
CA PRO A 115 10.40 0.15 0.66
C PRO A 115 10.51 -1.16 1.46
N LYS A 116 10.39 -1.09 2.79
CA LYS A 116 10.53 -2.23 3.71
C LYS A 116 9.22 -2.67 4.37
N LEU A 117 8.20 -1.81 4.42
CA LEU A 117 6.96 -2.08 5.17
C LEU A 117 5.80 -2.41 4.24
N ARG A 118 5.08 -3.48 4.56
CA ARG A 118 3.81 -3.87 3.93
C ARG A 118 2.66 -3.73 4.92
N ILE A 119 1.45 -3.58 4.37
CA ILE A 119 0.19 -3.55 5.12
C ILE A 119 -0.81 -4.55 4.51
N ALA A 120 -1.57 -5.22 5.38
CA ALA A 120 -2.70 -6.07 5.00
C ALA A 120 -3.80 -6.06 6.07
N PRO A 121 -5.08 -6.28 5.73
CA PRO A 121 -6.15 -6.43 6.72
C PRO A 121 -5.93 -7.66 7.61
N SER A 122 -6.21 -7.52 8.91
CA SER A 122 -6.10 -8.58 9.92
C SER A 122 -7.46 -8.78 10.62
N PRO A 123 -8.48 -9.31 9.92
CA PRO A 123 -9.86 -9.37 10.40
C PRO A 123 -10.11 -10.32 11.58
N LEU A 124 -9.08 -11.09 11.99
CA LEU A 124 -9.09 -11.92 13.20
C LEU A 124 -8.71 -11.14 14.48
N LYS A 125 -8.27 -9.89 14.34
CA LYS A 125 -8.14 -8.95 15.47
C LYS A 125 -9.47 -8.23 15.72
N ALA A 126 -9.62 -7.71 16.93
CA ALA A 126 -10.74 -6.83 17.26
C ALA A 126 -10.77 -5.63 16.30
N ARG A 127 -11.99 -5.17 15.96
CA ARG A 127 -12.18 -3.87 15.30
C ARG A 127 -11.93 -2.74 16.30
N SER A 128 -11.71 -1.52 15.80
CA SER A 128 -11.73 -0.33 16.67
C SER A 128 -13.13 -0.09 17.23
N GLU A 129 -13.24 0.83 18.21
CA GLU A 129 -14.53 1.29 18.73
C GLU A 129 -15.42 1.90 17.61
N ASP A 130 -14.80 2.55 16.62
CA ASP A 130 -15.45 3.05 15.39
C ASP A 130 -15.83 1.94 14.39
N GLY A 131 -15.59 0.66 14.71
CA GLY A 131 -15.86 -0.49 13.85
C GLY A 131 -14.83 -0.72 12.73
N GLN A 132 -13.71 0.01 12.72
CA GLN A 132 -12.68 -0.07 11.68
C GLN A 132 -11.92 -1.40 11.72
N ILE A 133 -11.59 -1.94 10.56
CA ILE A 133 -10.86 -3.21 10.42
C ILE A 133 -9.39 -2.99 10.84
N ALA A 134 -8.90 -3.81 11.77
CA ALA A 134 -7.49 -3.83 12.13
C ALA A 134 -6.63 -4.27 10.94
N HIS A 135 -5.49 -3.63 10.74
CA HIS A 135 -4.51 -3.96 9.71
C HIS A 135 -3.17 -4.30 10.36
N GLU A 136 -2.45 -5.25 9.79
CA GLU A 136 -1.10 -5.61 10.23
C GLU A 136 -0.06 -4.89 9.38
N ILE A 137 0.88 -4.21 10.05
CA ILE A 137 2.12 -3.69 9.43
C ILE A 137 3.23 -4.69 9.74
N PHE A 138 3.95 -5.11 8.70
CA PHE A 138 5.08 -6.02 8.82
C PHE A 138 6.23 -5.61 7.90
N GLU A 139 7.45 -5.96 8.32
CA GLU A 139 8.65 -5.78 7.50
C GLU A 139 8.79 -6.92 6.47
N ILE A 140 9.36 -6.57 5.33
CA ILE A 140 9.85 -7.51 4.32
C ILE A 140 11.30 -7.19 3.99
N GLU A 141 12.08 -8.23 3.67
CA GLU A 141 13.40 -8.06 3.09
C GLU A 141 13.26 -7.73 1.59
N GLN A 142 14.04 -6.76 1.09
CA GLN A 142 14.22 -6.55 -0.35
C GLN A 142 15.26 -7.53 -0.89
N ASN A 143 14.98 -8.83 -0.77
CA ASN A 143 15.75 -9.85 -1.45
C ASN A 143 15.41 -9.75 -2.94
N GLY A 144 16.36 -9.26 -3.74
CA GLY A 144 16.17 -8.95 -5.17
C GLY A 144 15.86 -10.16 -6.05
N ASP A 145 15.95 -11.36 -5.48
CA ASP A 145 15.68 -12.65 -6.10
C ASP A 145 14.16 -12.90 -6.23
N PHE A 146 13.48 -12.07 -7.02
CA PHE A 146 12.25 -12.48 -7.67
C PHE A 146 12.58 -13.69 -8.56
N LYS A 147 12.38 -14.90 -8.04
CA LYS A 147 12.41 -16.10 -8.88
C LYS A 147 11.29 -15.96 -9.91
N GLU A 148 11.68 -15.99 -11.17
CA GLU A 148 10.76 -15.93 -12.30
C GLU A 148 10.02 -17.26 -12.43
N ASP A 149 8.98 -17.44 -11.62
CA ASP A 149 7.82 -18.28 -11.98
C ASP A 149 7.12 -17.58 -13.17
N GLU A 150 7.75 -17.66 -14.35
CA GLU A 150 7.55 -16.90 -15.61
C GLU A 150 6.29 -15.99 -15.69
N LEU A 151 6.36 -14.82 -15.03
CA LEU A 151 5.33 -13.76 -15.13
C LEU A 151 5.48 -12.97 -16.45
N ILE A 152 5.28 -13.63 -17.59
CA ILE A 152 5.47 -13.04 -18.92
C ILE A 152 4.29 -12.10 -19.27
N ILE A 153 4.29 -10.89 -18.71
CA ILE A 153 3.31 -9.84 -19.03
C ILE A 153 3.52 -9.37 -20.47
N ARG A 154 2.79 -9.95 -21.42
CA ARG A 154 2.86 -9.55 -22.83
C ARG A 154 1.86 -8.43 -23.11
N ARG A 155 2.38 -7.28 -23.58
CA ARG A 155 1.55 -6.28 -24.25
C ARG A 155 0.94 -6.95 -25.51
N PRO A 156 -0.39 -7.02 -25.65
CA PRO A 156 -1.01 -7.66 -26.80
C PRO A 156 -0.59 -6.97 -28.10
N PRO A 157 -0.42 -7.73 -29.20
CA PRO A 157 -0.38 -7.15 -30.54
C PRO A 157 -1.60 -6.26 -30.75
N SER A 158 -1.44 -5.12 -31.43
CA SER A 158 -2.51 -4.13 -31.57
C SER A 158 -3.77 -4.76 -32.17
N LEU A 159 -4.84 -4.80 -31.36
CA LEU A 159 -6.14 -5.35 -31.76
C LEU A 159 -6.66 -4.60 -32.99
N LYS A 160 -6.51 -5.23 -34.16
CA LYS A 160 -7.23 -4.82 -35.36
C LYS A 160 -8.71 -5.11 -35.12
N VAL A 161 -9.43 -4.11 -34.63
CA VAL A 161 -10.89 -4.17 -34.40
C VAL A 161 -11.55 -4.63 -35.71
N ALA A 162 -12.01 -5.88 -35.72
CA ALA A 162 -12.69 -6.47 -36.85
C ALA A 162 -14.06 -5.79 -37.00
N ARG A 163 -14.12 -4.74 -37.82
CA ARG A 163 -15.37 -4.05 -38.17
C ARG A 163 -16.19 -4.90 -39.13
N THR A 164 -16.76 -6.00 -38.62
CA THR A 164 -17.55 -6.96 -39.40
C THR A 164 -19.02 -6.57 -39.45
N TYR A 165 -19.36 -5.93 -40.58
CA TYR A 165 -20.66 -5.95 -41.26
C TYR A 165 -21.89 -5.33 -40.60
N SER A 166 -22.29 -4.20 -41.18
CA SER A 166 -23.64 -3.63 -41.17
C SER A 166 -24.52 -4.26 -42.26
N GLY A 167 -25.71 -4.73 -41.89
CA GLY A 167 -26.75 -5.22 -42.82
C GLY A 167 -26.53 -6.66 -43.32
N TRP A 168 -27.55 -7.41 -43.71
CA TRP A 168 -28.98 -7.07 -43.88
C TRP A 168 -29.90 -8.16 -43.30
N LEU A 169 -31.12 -7.77 -42.92
CA LEU A 169 -32.28 -8.65 -42.95
C LEU A 169 -33.03 -8.47 -44.28
N PRO A 170 -33.52 -9.53 -44.93
CA PRO A 170 -34.62 -9.45 -45.89
C PRO A 170 -35.97 -9.32 -45.18
#